data_AF-A0A1Q3QMA3-F1
#
_entry.id   AF-A0A1Q3QMA3-F1
#
_cell.length_a   1.000
_cell.length_b   1.000
_cell.length_c   1.000
_cell.angle_alpha   90.00
_cell.angle_beta   90.00
_cell.angle_gamma   90.00
#
_symmetry.space_group_name_H-M   'P 1'
#
loop_
_entity.id
_entity.type
_entity.pdbx_description
1 polymer ?
#
loop_
_entity_poly.entity_id
_entity_poly.type
_entity_poly.pdbx_seq_one_letter_code
_entity_poly.pdbx_strand_id
1 'polypeptide(L)'
;MGHIAPKEAIHFPDEAYLGIDETGSLELVQQLLDGDAVVIKLERHFHQAVTAGQAQNLMLVPSAEAVQRLVSARMTAIAYRIEMKVFACTEARRAVAVTNDSDLRDHKHLSGLTSPSNGQVYCGGINAAIERALLYAPHADVICFKSAVPDTTEARRFAVAIRALFPEKQLAFGYSPRPDARMWNELDHAAFEAELRIMGYSYYFFTQFGVTMFPHLPSETAWAMFDDTSRPASIDFGNPLRWPAALDSRAESCHGRPELYLTK
;
A
#
# COMPACT_ATOMS: atom_id res chain seq x y z
N MET A 1 -8.58 8.06 -29.60
CA MET A 1 -8.89 8.10 -28.15
C MET A 1 -8.01 9.20 -27.57
N GLY A 2 -8.60 10.20 -26.91
CA GLY A 2 -7.84 11.34 -26.38
C GLY A 2 -6.84 10.89 -25.32
N HIS A 3 -5.63 11.45 -25.35
CA HIS A 3 -4.66 11.30 -24.27
C HIS A 3 -5.23 11.95 -23.01
N ILE A 4 -5.65 11.15 -22.03
CA ILE A 4 -5.94 11.63 -20.68
C ILE A 4 -4.61 11.61 -19.94
N ALA A 5 -4.10 12.78 -19.56
CA ALA A 5 -2.86 12.89 -18.79
C ALA A 5 -3.02 12.17 -17.43
N PRO A 6 -1.96 11.50 -16.93
CA PRO A 6 -1.98 10.87 -15.61
C PRO A 6 -2.33 11.91 -14.53
N LYS A 7 -3.19 11.54 -13.59
CA LYS A 7 -3.55 12.41 -12.46
C LYS A 7 -2.80 12.02 -11.21
N GLU A 8 -2.31 13.03 -10.50
CA GLU A 8 -1.68 12.91 -9.19
C GLU A 8 -2.73 12.72 -8.10
N ALA A 9 -2.47 11.83 -7.14
CA ALA A 9 -3.29 11.64 -5.96
C ALA A 9 -3.06 12.78 -4.95
N ILE A 10 -4.11 13.26 -4.31
CA ILE A 10 -3.98 14.14 -3.14
C ILE A 10 -3.64 13.26 -1.93
N HIS A 11 -2.50 13.51 -1.29
CA HIS A 11 -2.03 12.73 -0.16
C HIS A 11 -2.47 13.34 1.17
N PHE A 12 -3.07 12.53 2.04
CA PHE A 12 -3.41 12.92 3.41
C PHE A 12 -2.70 12.02 4.43
N PRO A 13 -2.25 12.57 5.57
CA PRO A 13 -1.71 11.74 6.64
C PRO A 13 -2.80 10.87 7.26
N ASP A 14 -2.45 9.64 7.66
CA ASP A 14 -3.39 8.67 8.25
C ASP A 14 -4.08 9.22 9.52
N GLU A 15 -3.41 10.11 10.25
CA GLU A 15 -3.91 10.77 11.47
C GLU A 15 -5.08 11.73 11.20
N ALA A 16 -5.15 12.33 10.00
CA ALA A 16 -6.25 13.21 9.62
C ALA A 16 -7.58 12.45 9.53
N TYR A 17 -7.53 11.14 9.30
CA TYR A 17 -8.70 10.26 9.26
C TYR A 17 -9.18 9.84 10.66
N LEU A 18 -8.28 9.81 11.65
CA LEU A 18 -8.56 9.35 13.01
C LEU A 18 -9.07 10.46 13.94
N GLY A 19 -9.25 11.68 13.43
CA GLY A 19 -9.89 12.78 14.18
C GLY A 19 -9.03 13.42 15.25
N ILE A 20 -7.71 13.52 15.03
CA ILE A 20 -6.78 14.10 16.03
C ILE A 20 -6.72 15.64 15.95
N ASP A 21 -7.29 16.27 14.92
CA ASP A 21 -7.46 17.72 14.87
C ASP A 21 -8.77 18.16 14.16
N GLU A 22 -9.50 19.13 14.74
CA GLU A 22 -10.82 19.58 14.28
C GLU A 22 -10.77 20.41 12.98
N THR A 23 -9.63 20.97 12.60
CA THR A 23 -9.46 21.90 11.46
C THR A 23 -9.08 21.18 10.16
N GLY A 24 -8.15 20.21 10.24
CA GLY A 24 -7.78 19.34 9.13
C GLY A 24 -8.92 18.41 8.71
N SER A 25 -9.85 18.11 9.63
CA SER A 25 -11.01 17.27 9.35
C SER A 25 -12.03 17.91 8.38
N LEU A 26 -12.20 19.24 8.38
CA LEU A 26 -13.22 19.92 7.57
C LEU A 26 -12.78 20.11 6.11
N GLU A 27 -11.53 20.54 5.88
CA GLU A 27 -10.94 20.62 4.53
C GLU A 27 -10.81 19.22 3.91
N LEU A 28 -10.43 18.23 4.72
CA LEU A 28 -10.42 16.83 4.32
C LEU A 28 -11.81 16.37 3.89
N VAL A 29 -12.84 16.61 4.72
CA VAL A 29 -14.23 16.25 4.38
C VAL A 29 -14.70 16.97 3.11
N GLN A 30 -14.35 18.24 2.89
CA GLN A 30 -14.67 18.94 1.64
C GLN A 30 -13.98 18.33 0.42
N GLN A 31 -12.68 18.03 0.50
CA GLN A 31 -11.95 17.38 -0.59
C GLN A 31 -12.40 15.93 -0.83
N LEU A 32 -12.90 15.24 0.20
CA LEU A 32 -13.54 13.92 0.08
C LEU A 32 -14.95 13.99 -0.53
N LEU A 33 -15.68 15.08 -0.35
CA LEU A 33 -16.99 15.32 -0.99
C LEU A 33 -16.85 15.61 -2.50
N ASP A 34 -15.75 16.24 -2.90
CA ASP A 34 -15.43 16.54 -4.31
C ASP A 34 -14.76 15.35 -5.04
N GLY A 35 -14.43 14.27 -4.34
CA GLY A 35 -13.74 13.08 -4.84
C GLY A 35 -14.67 11.86 -5.05
N ASP A 36 -14.54 11.14 -6.17
CA ASP A 36 -15.36 9.92 -6.44
C ASP A 36 -14.87 8.68 -5.65
N ALA A 37 -13.57 8.56 -5.42
CA ALA A 37 -12.95 7.37 -4.85
C ALA A 37 -11.79 7.73 -3.93
N VAL A 38 -11.75 7.04 -2.79
CA VAL A 38 -10.81 7.31 -1.71
C VAL A 38 -9.98 6.05 -1.45
N VAL A 39 -8.68 6.14 -1.72
CA VAL A 39 -7.75 5.05 -1.40
C VAL A 39 -7.32 5.19 0.04
N ILE A 40 -7.67 4.22 0.90
CA ILE A 40 -7.31 4.26 2.32
C ILE A 40 -6.30 3.17 2.61
N LYS A 41 -5.03 3.54 2.69
CA LYS A 41 -3.95 2.60 2.96
C LYS A 41 -3.68 2.55 4.47
N LEU A 42 -4.19 1.53 5.14
CA LEU A 42 -4.28 1.51 6.61
C LEU A 42 -3.35 0.51 7.29
N GLU A 43 -2.52 -0.20 6.53
CA GLU A 43 -1.74 -1.32 7.08
C GLU A 43 -0.38 -0.93 7.67
N ARG A 44 -0.03 0.36 7.76
CA ARG A 44 1.27 0.82 8.28
C ARG A 44 1.17 1.72 9.51
N HIS A 45 2.22 1.70 10.32
CA HIS A 45 2.41 2.62 11.44
C HIS A 45 3.67 3.45 11.18
N PHE A 46 3.60 4.75 11.46
CA PHE A 46 4.77 5.62 11.45
C PHE A 46 5.64 5.32 12.68
N HIS A 47 6.91 4.98 12.47
CA HIS A 47 7.94 5.20 13.49
C HIS A 47 8.89 6.28 12.96
N GLN A 48 9.00 7.35 13.75
CA GLN A 48 9.87 8.53 13.63
C GLN A 48 10.98 8.48 12.58
N ALA A 49 10.95 9.52 11.71
CA ALA A 49 12.08 10.13 11.02
C ALA A 49 13.35 9.28 10.95
N VAL A 50 13.41 8.43 9.92
CA VAL A 50 14.67 7.83 9.49
C VAL A 50 15.64 8.96 9.16
N THR A 51 16.68 9.09 9.98
CA THR A 51 17.81 9.98 9.72
C THR A 51 18.39 9.64 8.34
N ALA A 52 18.79 10.65 7.58
CA ALA A 52 19.28 10.51 6.20
C ALA A 52 20.22 9.30 6.03
N GLY A 53 19.75 8.26 5.31
CA GLY A 53 20.58 7.12 4.91
C GLY A 53 20.06 5.71 5.25
N GLN A 54 18.97 5.52 6.01
CA GLN A 54 18.39 4.18 6.20
C GLN A 54 17.16 3.93 5.31
N ALA A 55 16.92 2.67 4.97
CA ALA A 55 15.75 2.26 4.19
C ALA A 55 14.52 2.58 5.01
N GLN A 56 13.48 3.05 4.33
CA GLN A 56 12.14 2.93 4.84
C GLN A 56 11.80 1.44 4.93
N ASN A 57 12.12 0.80 6.05
CA ASN A 57 11.72 -0.57 6.32
C ASN A 57 10.21 -0.58 6.49
N LEU A 58 9.51 -1.27 5.58
CA LEU A 58 8.05 -1.32 5.58
C LEU A 58 7.55 -2.08 6.80
N MET A 59 6.87 -1.34 7.68
CA MET A 59 6.41 -1.77 8.99
C MET A 59 4.88 -1.87 9.02
N LEU A 60 4.36 -3.09 9.11
CA LEU A 60 2.92 -3.32 9.15
C LEU A 60 2.33 -3.12 10.55
N VAL A 61 1.07 -2.73 10.65
CA VAL A 61 0.26 -2.94 11.87
C VAL A 61 -0.36 -4.34 11.89
N PRO A 62 -0.75 -4.89 13.05
CA PRO A 62 -1.42 -6.18 13.13
C PRO A 62 -2.68 -6.20 12.25
N SER A 63 -3.00 -7.36 11.67
CA SER A 63 -4.14 -7.50 10.76
C SER A 63 -5.47 -6.99 11.36
N ALA A 64 -5.69 -7.22 12.65
CA ALA A 64 -6.85 -6.72 13.40
C ALA A 64 -6.93 -5.19 13.43
N GLU A 65 -5.80 -4.51 13.62
CA GLU A 65 -5.73 -3.05 13.62
C GLU A 65 -6.04 -2.49 12.23
N ALA A 66 -5.46 -3.09 11.18
CA ALA A 66 -5.77 -2.71 9.79
C ALA A 66 -7.26 -2.88 9.46
N VAL A 67 -7.88 -3.99 9.88
CA VAL A 67 -9.33 -4.21 9.74
C VAL A 67 -10.13 -3.17 10.52
N GLN A 68 -9.75 -2.86 11.76
CA GLN A 68 -10.44 -1.87 12.58
C GLN A 68 -10.41 -0.48 11.92
N ARG A 69 -9.28 -0.11 11.33
CA ARG A 69 -9.14 1.14 10.57
C ARG A 69 -10.08 1.17 9.34
N LEU A 70 -10.21 0.06 8.60
CA LEU A 70 -11.14 -0.04 7.47
C LEU A 70 -12.61 0.09 7.91
N VAL A 71 -12.96 -0.53 9.03
CA VAL A 71 -14.30 -0.40 9.62
C VAL A 71 -14.57 1.03 10.04
N SER A 72 -13.64 1.67 10.76
CA SER A 72 -13.76 3.08 11.13
C SER A 72 -13.95 3.95 9.91
N ALA A 73 -13.23 3.67 8.81
CA ALA A 73 -13.39 4.41 7.58
C ALA A 73 -14.77 4.30 6.94
N ARG A 74 -15.32 3.09 6.90
CA ARG A 74 -16.69 2.89 6.45
C ARG A 74 -17.69 3.65 7.32
N MET A 75 -17.49 3.63 8.64
CA MET A 75 -18.39 4.29 9.58
C MET A 75 -18.36 5.81 9.43
N THR A 76 -17.18 6.40 9.25
CA THR A 76 -17.02 7.83 8.95
C THR A 76 -17.76 8.20 7.66
N ALA A 77 -17.59 7.41 6.59
CA ALA A 77 -18.31 7.62 5.34
C ALA A 77 -19.83 7.70 5.52
N ILE A 78 -20.38 6.74 6.27
CA ILE A 78 -21.82 6.66 6.55
C ILE A 78 -22.28 7.85 7.39
N ALA A 79 -21.51 8.21 8.43
CA ALA A 79 -21.85 9.31 9.33
C ALA A 79 -21.94 10.65 8.59
N TYR A 80 -21.00 10.91 7.69
CA TYR A 80 -20.97 12.13 6.87
C TYR A 80 -21.76 12.04 5.56
N ARG A 81 -22.42 10.89 5.28
CA ARG A 81 -23.18 10.63 4.05
C ARG A 81 -22.36 10.85 2.77
N ILE A 82 -21.08 10.46 2.82
CA ILE A 82 -20.16 10.54 1.68
C ILE A 82 -20.24 9.21 0.93
N GLU A 83 -20.60 9.25 -0.35
CA GLU A 83 -20.59 8.09 -1.23
C GLU A 83 -19.14 7.77 -1.65
N MET A 84 -18.34 7.23 -0.72
CA MET A 84 -16.94 6.89 -0.97
C MET A 84 -16.73 5.41 -1.29
N LYS A 85 -15.88 5.12 -2.28
CA LYS A 85 -15.24 3.81 -2.43
C LYS A 85 -14.02 3.72 -1.53
N VAL A 86 -13.96 2.68 -0.70
CA VAL A 86 -12.81 2.37 0.18
C VAL A 86 -11.94 1.31 -0.48
N PHE A 87 -10.67 1.63 -0.72
CA PHE A 87 -9.68 0.66 -1.15
C PHE A 87 -8.89 0.17 0.06
N ALA A 88 -8.69 -1.15 0.19
CA ALA A 88 -7.74 -1.71 1.13
C ALA A 88 -6.50 -2.23 0.41
N CYS A 89 -5.37 -1.55 0.62
CA CYS A 89 -4.09 -1.93 0.05
C CYS A 89 -3.32 -2.86 0.97
N THR A 90 -2.69 -3.89 0.38
CA THR A 90 -1.71 -4.72 1.07
C THR A 90 -0.29 -4.61 0.49
N GLU A 91 0.69 -4.43 1.38
CA GLU A 91 2.13 -4.29 1.21
C GLU A 91 2.87 -5.42 1.92
N ALA A 92 2.14 -6.34 2.54
CA ALA A 92 2.65 -7.56 3.16
C ALA A 92 3.53 -8.40 2.23
N ARG A 93 3.45 -8.21 0.90
CA ARG A 93 4.38 -8.81 -0.05
C ARG A 93 5.84 -8.41 0.22
N ARG A 94 6.09 -7.15 0.59
CA ARG A 94 7.44 -6.59 0.79
C ARG A 94 7.73 -6.20 2.23
N ALA A 95 6.74 -6.34 3.12
CA ALA A 95 6.91 -6.05 4.54
C ALA A 95 8.04 -6.87 5.15
N VAL A 96 8.83 -6.23 5.99
CA VAL A 96 9.95 -6.86 6.70
C VAL A 96 9.66 -7.04 8.19
N ALA A 97 8.65 -6.35 8.71
CA ALA A 97 8.20 -6.51 10.08
C ALA A 97 6.71 -6.14 10.26
N VAL A 98 6.13 -6.54 11.40
CA VAL A 98 4.86 -6.04 11.96
C VAL A 98 5.11 -5.39 13.33
N THR A 99 4.35 -4.37 13.74
CA THR A 99 4.64 -3.60 14.97
C THR A 99 4.58 -4.45 16.25
N ASN A 100 3.71 -5.46 16.30
CA ASN A 100 3.63 -6.42 17.40
C ASN A 100 2.93 -7.71 16.93
N ASP A 101 2.95 -8.74 17.77
CA ASP A 101 2.37 -10.07 17.53
C ASP A 101 0.97 -10.27 18.16
N SER A 102 0.23 -9.19 18.44
CA SER A 102 -1.09 -9.31 19.09
C SER A 102 -2.12 -10.08 18.26
N ASP A 103 -1.97 -10.13 16.94
CA ASP A 103 -2.86 -10.87 16.04
C ASP A 103 -2.30 -12.25 15.68
N LEU A 104 -2.95 -13.30 16.20
CA LEU A 104 -2.59 -14.70 15.94
C LEU A 104 -2.59 -15.07 14.45
N ARG A 105 -3.35 -14.36 13.60
CA ARG A 105 -3.40 -14.63 12.16
C ARG A 105 -2.09 -14.27 11.46
N ASP A 106 -1.33 -13.32 12.03
CA ASP A 106 -0.04 -12.89 11.51
C ASP A 106 1.09 -13.85 11.91
N HIS A 107 0.91 -14.68 12.94
CA HIS A 107 1.96 -15.53 13.55
C HIS A 107 2.65 -16.48 12.59
N LYS A 108 1.92 -17.03 11.62
CA LYS A 108 2.50 -17.92 10.59
C LYS A 108 3.51 -17.23 9.68
N HIS A 109 3.49 -15.90 9.64
CA HIS A 109 4.43 -15.06 8.91
C HIS A 109 5.45 -14.40 9.83
N LEU A 110 5.51 -14.75 11.12
CA LEU A 110 6.53 -14.23 12.03
C LEU A 110 7.71 -15.19 12.09
N SER A 111 8.92 -14.64 12.09
CA SER A 111 10.13 -15.46 12.29
C SER A 111 10.43 -15.77 13.76
N GLY A 112 9.73 -15.10 14.69
CA GLY A 112 10.01 -15.14 16.13
C GLY A 112 11.15 -14.21 16.58
N LEU A 113 11.71 -13.41 15.68
CA LEU A 113 12.73 -12.40 15.97
C LEU A 113 12.14 -10.99 16.07
N THR A 114 12.77 -10.15 16.88
CA THR A 114 12.48 -8.71 16.94
C THR A 114 13.33 -7.94 15.93
N SER A 115 12.69 -7.05 15.17
CA SER A 115 13.29 -6.09 14.24
C SER A 115 14.02 -4.97 14.99
N PRO A 116 15.04 -4.33 14.39
CA PRO A 116 15.66 -3.12 14.94
C PRO A 116 14.69 -1.97 15.24
N SER A 117 13.53 -1.96 14.59
CA SER A 117 12.45 -0.98 14.80
C SER A 117 11.50 -1.34 15.96
N ASN A 118 11.88 -2.29 16.82
CA ASN A 118 11.03 -2.86 17.89
C ASN A 118 9.74 -3.57 17.43
N GLY A 119 9.63 -3.89 16.13
CA GLY A 119 8.58 -4.77 15.60
C GLY A 119 8.98 -6.25 15.61
N GLN A 120 8.08 -7.14 15.22
CA GLN A 120 8.37 -8.55 14.96
C GLN A 120 8.75 -8.74 13.49
N VAL A 121 9.86 -9.43 13.22
CA VAL A 121 10.31 -9.72 11.85
C VAL A 121 9.25 -10.53 11.12
N TYR A 122 8.77 -9.96 10.01
CA TYR A 122 7.64 -10.44 9.23
C TYR A 122 8.15 -10.98 7.89
N CYS A 123 7.66 -12.16 7.57
CA CYS A 123 8.03 -12.97 6.43
C CYS A 123 6.97 -12.76 5.36
N GLY A 124 7.22 -11.75 4.53
CA GLY A 124 6.28 -11.32 3.50
C GLY A 124 6.12 -12.32 2.35
N GLY A 125 5.82 -11.75 1.18
CA GLY A 125 5.56 -12.50 -0.04
C GLY A 125 4.08 -12.62 -0.39
N ILE A 126 3.81 -13.28 -1.51
CA ILE A 126 2.47 -13.32 -2.12
C ILE A 126 1.41 -13.97 -1.23
N ASN A 127 1.77 -15.00 -0.46
CA ASN A 127 0.83 -15.66 0.45
C ASN A 127 0.39 -14.72 1.58
N ALA A 128 1.34 -14.03 2.20
CA ALA A 128 1.06 -13.03 3.23
C ALA A 128 0.14 -11.91 2.70
N ALA A 129 0.41 -11.44 1.48
CA ALA A 129 -0.44 -10.43 0.83
C ALA A 129 -1.86 -10.95 0.57
N ILE A 130 -2.01 -12.15 0.00
CA ILE A 130 -3.32 -12.76 -0.27
C ILE A 130 -4.12 -12.90 1.03
N GLU A 131 -3.51 -13.42 2.08
CA GLU A 131 -4.22 -13.70 3.33
C GLU A 131 -4.69 -12.43 4.04
N ARG A 132 -3.84 -11.39 4.09
CA ARG A 132 -4.27 -10.08 4.59
C ARG A 132 -5.38 -9.47 3.73
N ALA A 133 -5.24 -9.54 2.41
CA ALA A 133 -6.26 -9.05 1.49
C ALA A 133 -7.62 -9.77 1.65
N LEU A 134 -7.63 -11.07 1.93
CA LEU A 134 -8.85 -11.82 2.24
C LEU A 134 -9.50 -11.35 3.55
N LEU A 135 -8.70 -10.96 4.56
CA LEU A 135 -9.23 -10.36 5.79
C LEU A 135 -9.84 -8.97 5.54
N TYR A 136 -9.29 -8.21 4.59
CA TYR A 136 -9.74 -6.86 4.27
C TYR A 136 -10.98 -6.85 3.35
N ALA A 137 -11.15 -7.88 2.52
CA ALA A 137 -12.18 -7.96 1.49
C ALA A 137 -13.63 -7.69 1.96
N PRO A 138 -14.06 -8.14 3.16
CA PRO A 138 -15.40 -7.81 3.68
C PRO A 138 -15.60 -6.33 4.02
N HIS A 139 -14.53 -5.56 4.21
CA HIS A 139 -14.56 -4.20 4.75
C HIS A 139 -14.26 -3.13 3.69
N ALA A 140 -13.77 -3.53 2.51
CA ALA A 140 -13.38 -2.63 1.43
C ALA A 140 -14.17 -2.90 0.14
N ASP A 141 -14.35 -1.87 -0.68
CA ASP A 141 -14.97 -2.00 -2.01
C ASP A 141 -13.98 -2.57 -3.01
N VAL A 142 -12.71 -2.15 -2.89
CA VAL A 142 -11.62 -2.54 -3.77
C VAL A 142 -10.47 -3.11 -2.94
N ILE A 143 -9.91 -4.24 -3.37
CA ILE A 143 -8.70 -4.80 -2.78
C ILE A 143 -7.50 -4.49 -3.68
N CYS A 144 -6.47 -3.88 -3.10
CA CYS A 144 -5.27 -3.49 -3.80
C CYS A 144 -4.08 -4.37 -3.43
N PHE A 145 -3.45 -4.95 -4.46
CA PHE A 145 -2.16 -5.62 -4.33
C PHE A 145 -1.04 -4.62 -4.64
N LYS A 146 -0.21 -4.27 -3.65
CA LYS A 146 0.96 -3.42 -3.87
C LYS A 146 2.22 -4.26 -4.05
N SER A 147 2.94 -4.00 -5.14
CA SER A 147 4.21 -4.66 -5.45
C SER A 147 5.28 -3.70 -5.94
N ALA A 148 6.53 -4.03 -5.62
CA ALA A 148 7.70 -3.31 -6.13
C ALA A 148 8.15 -3.86 -7.49
N VAL A 149 7.57 -5.00 -7.89
CA VAL A 149 7.87 -5.71 -9.11
C VAL A 149 6.57 -5.84 -9.92
N PRO A 150 6.58 -5.49 -11.20
CA PRO A 150 5.42 -5.61 -12.08
C PRO A 150 5.28 -7.06 -12.57
N ASP A 151 4.94 -7.97 -11.66
CA ASP A 151 4.82 -9.41 -11.93
C ASP A 151 3.36 -9.79 -12.21
N THR A 152 3.08 -10.15 -13.46
CA THR A 152 1.74 -10.56 -13.92
C THR A 152 1.33 -11.95 -13.45
N THR A 153 2.28 -12.81 -13.11
CA THR A 153 2.02 -14.13 -12.53
C THR A 153 1.52 -13.99 -11.10
N GLU A 154 2.18 -13.15 -10.30
CA GLU A 154 1.70 -12.83 -8.95
C GLU A 154 0.37 -12.09 -8.96
N ALA A 155 0.20 -11.10 -9.86
CA ALA A 155 -1.07 -10.40 -10.02
C ALA A 155 -2.21 -11.38 -10.34
N ARG A 156 -2.00 -12.31 -11.29
CA ARG A 156 -2.98 -13.35 -11.60
C ARG A 156 -3.29 -14.23 -10.39
N ARG A 157 -2.27 -14.69 -9.67
CA ARG A 157 -2.44 -15.54 -8.47
C ARG A 157 -3.23 -14.82 -7.38
N PHE A 158 -2.93 -13.55 -7.15
CA PHE A 158 -3.65 -12.71 -6.21
C PHE A 158 -5.13 -12.58 -6.61
N ALA A 159 -5.40 -12.19 -7.85
CA ALA A 159 -6.75 -12.00 -8.36
C ALA A 159 -7.61 -13.27 -8.25
N VAL A 160 -7.05 -14.43 -8.62
CA VAL A 160 -7.73 -15.73 -8.52
C VAL A 160 -8.05 -16.04 -7.05
N ALA A 161 -7.10 -15.85 -6.13
CA ALA A 161 -7.30 -16.16 -4.72
C ALA A 161 -8.39 -15.29 -4.07
N ILE A 162 -8.41 -13.98 -4.36
CA ILE A 162 -9.45 -13.09 -3.83
C ILE A 162 -10.82 -13.44 -4.40
N ARG A 163 -10.91 -13.64 -5.72
CA ARG A 163 -12.19 -13.94 -6.39
C ARG A 163 -12.75 -15.32 -6.10
N ALA A 164 -11.92 -16.27 -5.69
CA ALA A 164 -12.39 -17.57 -5.23
C ALA A 164 -13.35 -17.46 -4.03
N LEU A 165 -13.17 -16.45 -3.18
CA LEU A 165 -14.04 -16.18 -2.03
C LEU A 165 -14.94 -14.96 -2.22
N PHE A 166 -14.52 -14.00 -3.04
CA PHE A 166 -15.26 -12.76 -3.32
C PHE A 166 -15.32 -12.49 -4.83
N PRO A 167 -16.18 -13.21 -5.60
CA PRO A 167 -16.18 -13.16 -7.07
C PRO A 167 -16.33 -11.76 -7.66
N GLU A 168 -17.20 -10.94 -7.05
CA GLU A 168 -17.50 -9.58 -7.49
C GLU A 168 -16.53 -8.52 -6.93
N LYS A 169 -15.49 -8.92 -6.18
CA LYS A 169 -14.58 -7.96 -5.57
C LYS A 169 -13.78 -7.23 -6.66
N GLN A 170 -13.85 -5.90 -6.63
CA GLN A 170 -13.01 -5.07 -7.48
C GLN A 170 -11.56 -5.15 -7.01
N LEU A 171 -10.63 -5.13 -7.97
CA LEU A 171 -9.20 -5.27 -7.70
C LEU A 171 -8.44 -4.05 -8.22
N ALA A 172 -7.41 -3.67 -7.47
CA ALA A 172 -6.45 -2.64 -7.86
C ALA A 172 -5.02 -3.20 -7.80
N PHE A 173 -4.14 -2.70 -8.66
CA PHE A 173 -2.70 -2.98 -8.57
C PHE A 173 -1.95 -1.68 -8.34
N GLY A 174 -1.12 -1.65 -7.28
CA GLY A 174 -0.26 -0.52 -6.96
C GLY A 174 1.20 -0.85 -7.22
N TYR A 175 1.79 -0.24 -8.24
CA TYR A 175 3.20 -0.42 -8.57
C TYR A 175 4.07 0.66 -7.91
N SER A 176 4.88 0.31 -6.92
CA SER A 176 5.83 1.24 -6.30
C SER A 176 7.25 0.70 -6.49
N PRO A 177 7.91 0.99 -7.63
CA PRO A 177 9.24 0.50 -7.97
C PRO A 177 10.27 0.80 -6.88
N ARG A 178 11.31 -0.03 -6.84
CA ARG A 178 12.49 0.25 -6.04
C ARG A 178 13.27 1.44 -6.61
N PRO A 179 14.07 2.14 -5.78
CA PRO A 179 14.89 3.25 -6.24
C PRO A 179 15.88 2.89 -7.37
N ASP A 180 16.31 1.62 -7.44
CA ASP A 180 17.24 1.10 -8.45
C ASP A 180 16.54 0.50 -9.68
N ALA A 181 15.21 0.42 -9.68
CA ALA A 181 14.46 -0.13 -10.81
C ALA A 181 14.54 0.81 -12.01
N ARG A 182 14.46 0.24 -13.22
CA ARG A 182 14.33 1.02 -14.45
C ARG A 182 13.07 1.88 -14.36
N MET A 183 13.23 3.18 -14.60
CA MET A 183 12.09 4.08 -14.75
C MET A 183 11.19 3.63 -15.89
N TRP A 184 9.90 3.57 -15.61
CA TRP A 184 8.87 3.25 -16.59
C TRP A 184 8.35 4.52 -17.24
N ASN A 185 8.17 4.48 -18.55
CA ASN A 185 7.48 5.54 -19.29
C ASN A 185 5.98 5.22 -19.41
N GLU A 186 5.23 6.12 -20.03
CA GLU A 186 3.78 5.95 -20.25
C GLU A 186 3.43 4.66 -21.00
N LEU A 187 4.26 4.24 -21.97
CA LEU A 187 4.03 3.02 -22.76
C LEU A 187 4.21 1.76 -21.92
N ASP A 188 5.22 1.72 -21.05
CA ASP A 188 5.43 0.61 -20.12
C ASP A 188 4.22 0.46 -19.18
N HIS A 189 3.75 1.57 -18.61
CA HIS A 189 2.57 1.60 -17.75
C HIS A 189 1.30 1.15 -18.49
N ALA A 190 1.08 1.64 -19.71
CA ALA A 190 -0.09 1.30 -20.51
C ALA A 190 -0.11 -0.19 -20.90
N ALA A 191 1.05 -0.76 -21.27
CA ALA A 191 1.17 -2.17 -21.61
C ALA A 191 0.85 -3.07 -20.40
N PHE A 192 1.43 -2.76 -19.24
CA PHE A 192 1.19 -3.52 -18.02
C PHE A 192 -0.26 -3.39 -17.53
N GLU A 193 -0.85 -2.20 -17.60
CA GLU A 193 -2.26 -2.00 -17.27
C GLU A 193 -3.19 -2.82 -18.18
N ALA A 194 -2.89 -2.93 -19.47
CA ALA A 194 -3.68 -3.76 -20.38
C ALA A 194 -3.68 -5.24 -19.96
N GLU A 195 -2.53 -5.77 -19.52
CA GLU A 195 -2.45 -7.14 -18.98
C GLU A 195 -3.24 -7.29 -17.67
N LEU A 196 -3.15 -6.31 -16.77
CA LEU A 196 -3.93 -6.28 -15.52
C LEU A 196 -5.44 -6.28 -15.78
N ARG A 197 -5.91 -5.52 -16.78
CA ARG A 197 -7.33 -5.48 -17.17
C ARG A 197 -7.83 -6.83 -17.66
N ILE A 198 -7.02 -7.60 -18.40
CA ILE A 198 -7.36 -8.98 -18.81
C ILE A 198 -7.54 -9.90 -17.59
N MET A 199 -6.79 -9.65 -16.51
CA MET A 199 -6.94 -10.36 -15.23
C MET A 199 -8.09 -9.80 -14.38
N GLY A 200 -8.78 -8.77 -14.87
CA GLY A 200 -9.93 -8.13 -14.25
C GLY A 200 -9.57 -7.13 -13.15
N TYR A 201 -8.36 -6.61 -13.11
CA TYR A 201 -8.07 -5.44 -12.28
C TYR A 201 -8.81 -4.22 -12.84
N SER A 202 -9.65 -3.61 -11.99
CA SER A 202 -10.44 -2.44 -12.34
C SER A 202 -9.62 -1.14 -12.22
N TYR A 203 -8.55 -1.17 -11.44
CA TYR A 203 -7.74 0.01 -11.13
C TYR A 203 -6.24 -0.31 -11.19
N TYR A 204 -5.47 0.66 -11.68
CA TYR A 204 -4.01 0.62 -11.68
C TYR A 204 -3.47 2.00 -11.26
N PHE A 205 -2.47 1.99 -10.40
CA PHE A 205 -1.72 3.18 -10.03
C PHE A 205 -0.27 2.82 -9.78
N PHE A 206 0.58 3.85 -9.83
CA PHE A 206 1.98 3.67 -9.54
C PHE A 206 2.54 4.84 -8.74
N THR A 207 3.57 4.57 -7.93
CA THR A 207 4.26 5.60 -7.15
C THR A 207 5.69 5.72 -7.64
N GLN A 208 6.05 6.87 -8.21
CA GLN A 208 7.41 7.19 -8.64
C GLN A 208 7.81 8.54 -8.05
N PHE A 209 9.03 8.64 -7.52
CA PHE A 209 9.54 9.86 -6.87
C PHE A 209 8.64 10.42 -5.77
N GLY A 210 7.96 9.55 -5.01
CA GLY A 210 7.03 9.95 -3.95
C GLY A 210 5.70 10.51 -4.46
N VAL A 211 5.45 10.48 -5.77
CA VAL A 211 4.20 10.90 -6.39
C VAL A 211 3.43 9.66 -6.83
N THR A 212 2.17 9.56 -6.40
CA THR A 212 1.27 8.50 -6.85
C THR A 212 0.42 8.99 -8.01
N MET A 213 0.47 8.25 -9.12
CA MET A 213 -0.20 8.58 -10.37
C MET A 213 -1.15 7.46 -10.79
N PHE A 214 -2.26 7.87 -11.39
CA PHE A 214 -3.22 6.99 -12.04
C PHE A 214 -3.16 7.23 -13.56
N PRO A 215 -2.53 6.34 -14.34
CA PRO A 215 -2.26 6.58 -15.76
C PRO A 215 -3.52 6.58 -16.61
N HIS A 216 -4.46 5.67 -16.33
CA HIS A 216 -5.78 5.69 -16.95
C HIS A 216 -6.85 5.63 -15.88
N LEU A 217 -7.63 6.71 -15.80
CA LEU A 217 -8.74 6.81 -14.86
C LEU A 217 -10.06 6.48 -15.55
N PRO A 218 -10.96 5.76 -14.86
CA PRO A 218 -12.34 5.62 -15.30
C PRO A 218 -13.19 6.87 -15.04
N SER A 219 -12.71 7.90 -14.33
CA SER A 219 -13.44 9.15 -14.08
C SER A 219 -12.57 10.42 -14.15
N GLU A 220 -13.22 11.57 -14.37
CA GLU A 220 -12.59 12.89 -14.40
C GLU A 220 -12.34 13.49 -12.99
N THR A 221 -12.70 12.78 -11.93
CA THR A 221 -12.74 13.32 -10.57
C THR A 221 -11.41 13.16 -9.83
N ALA A 222 -11.20 13.95 -8.78
CA ALA A 222 -10.01 13.88 -7.93
C ALA A 222 -9.98 12.59 -7.08
N TRP A 223 -8.77 12.10 -6.80
CA TRP A 223 -8.52 10.92 -5.96
C TRP A 223 -7.76 11.34 -4.70
N ALA A 224 -8.29 10.92 -3.56
CA ALA A 224 -7.61 11.04 -2.28
C ALA A 224 -6.90 9.74 -1.94
N MET A 225 -5.62 9.81 -1.57
CA MET A 225 -4.90 8.69 -1.00
C MET A 225 -4.47 9.03 0.42
N PHE A 226 -4.98 8.27 1.39
CA PHE A 226 -4.46 8.30 2.75
C PHE A 226 -3.22 7.43 2.76
N ASP A 227 -2.08 8.08 2.89
CA ASP A 227 -0.78 7.43 2.96
C ASP A 227 0.13 8.31 3.82
N ASP A 228 0.83 7.68 4.76
CA ASP A 228 1.88 8.27 5.60
C ASP A 228 3.17 8.62 4.77
N THR A 229 3.01 9.11 3.54
CA THR A 229 4.07 9.66 2.68
C THR A 229 3.94 11.18 2.63
N SER A 230 3.55 11.82 3.73
CA SER A 230 3.65 13.28 3.81
C SER A 230 5.07 13.67 3.42
N ARG A 231 5.21 14.40 2.31
CA ARG A 231 6.47 15.04 1.91
C ARG A 231 7.12 15.62 3.17
N PRO A 232 8.36 15.29 3.53
CA PRO A 232 9.11 16.26 4.32
C PRO A 232 9.19 17.52 3.46
N ALA A 233 8.57 18.60 3.94
CA ALA A 233 8.79 19.90 3.34
C ALA A 233 10.31 20.14 3.31
N SER A 234 10.85 20.36 2.11
CA SER A 234 12.27 20.63 1.82
C SER A 234 13.29 19.54 2.19
N ILE A 235 13.67 18.69 1.23
CA ILE A 235 15.02 18.08 1.21
C ILE A 235 15.56 18.18 -0.22
N ASP A 236 16.68 18.89 -0.34
CA ASP A 236 17.46 19.10 -1.55
C ASP A 236 18.17 17.80 -1.97
N PHE A 237 18.11 17.43 -3.25
CA PHE A 237 18.68 16.17 -3.77
C PHE A 237 20.19 16.31 -3.99
N GLY A 238 20.95 16.37 -2.89
CA GLY A 238 22.40 16.29 -2.90
C GLY A 238 22.91 14.84 -2.82
N ASN A 239 23.30 14.29 -3.97
CA ASN A 239 24.17 13.11 -4.18
C ASN A 239 23.62 11.70 -3.77
N PRO A 240 23.45 10.75 -4.71
CA PRO A 240 22.91 9.42 -4.40
C PRO A 240 23.98 8.50 -3.79
N LEU A 241 23.92 8.27 -2.48
CA LEU A 241 24.66 7.17 -1.85
C LEU A 241 24.00 5.83 -2.18
N ARG A 242 24.84 4.87 -2.63
CA ARG A 242 24.46 3.55 -3.12
C ARG A 242 23.76 2.70 -2.06
N TRP A 243 22.58 2.18 -2.43
CA TRP A 243 21.83 1.16 -1.70
C TRP A 243 22.42 -0.25 -1.98
N PRO A 244 22.69 -1.11 -0.98
CA PRO A 244 23.11 -2.48 -1.23
C PRO A 244 21.89 -3.34 -1.65
N ALA A 245 21.94 -3.91 -2.86
CA ALA A 245 20.91 -4.75 -3.49
C ALA A 245 20.52 -6.05 -2.75
N ALA A 246 21.02 -6.28 -1.54
CA ALA A 246 21.02 -7.59 -0.89
C ALA A 246 19.79 -7.89 0.01
N LEU A 247 18.93 -6.91 0.32
CA LEU A 247 17.88 -7.07 1.33
C LEU A 247 16.58 -7.71 0.82
N ASP A 248 16.35 -7.70 -0.49
CA ASP A 248 15.03 -7.98 -1.05
C ASP A 248 14.81 -9.43 -1.50
N SER A 249 15.88 -10.18 -1.81
CA SER A 249 15.79 -11.64 -2.04
C SER A 249 15.62 -12.45 -0.74
N ARG A 250 15.58 -11.76 0.41
CA ARG A 250 15.64 -12.37 1.75
C ARG A 250 14.26 -12.52 2.40
N ALA A 251 13.29 -11.66 2.05
CA ALA A 251 11.90 -11.75 2.50
C ALA A 251 11.18 -13.01 2.01
N GLU A 252 11.62 -13.58 0.87
CA GLU A 252 11.04 -14.79 0.29
C GLU A 252 11.44 -16.09 1.02
N SER A 253 12.44 -16.04 1.92
CA SER A 253 13.03 -17.25 2.54
C SER A 253 13.28 -17.15 4.05
N CYS A 254 12.37 -16.53 4.79
CA CYS A 254 12.42 -16.55 6.25
C CYS A 254 12.47 -17.97 6.86
N HIS A 255 12.02 -19.00 6.15
CA HIS A 255 12.19 -20.37 6.59
C HIS A 255 13.66 -20.78 6.45
N GLY A 256 14.47 -20.44 7.46
CA GLY A 256 15.81 -20.98 7.67
C GLY A 256 16.98 -20.01 7.61
N ARG A 257 16.79 -18.67 7.58
CA ARG A 257 17.91 -17.69 7.60
C ARG A 257 17.69 -16.49 8.55
N PRO A 258 17.60 -16.73 9.87
CA PRO A 258 17.43 -15.69 10.89
C PRO A 258 18.57 -14.64 10.93
N GLU A 259 19.78 -14.99 10.48
CA GLU A 259 20.95 -14.09 10.48
C GLU A 259 20.86 -12.90 9.51
N LEU A 260 19.87 -12.88 8.61
CA LEU A 260 19.74 -11.87 7.57
C LEU A 260 19.06 -10.57 8.02
N TYR A 261 18.39 -10.60 9.18
CA TYR A 261 17.65 -9.48 9.78
C TYR A 261 18.31 -8.93 11.04
N LEU A 262 19.37 -9.59 11.51
CA LEU A 262 20.19 -9.16 12.63
C LEU A 262 21.33 -8.30 12.08
N THR A 263 21.11 -7.00 11.89
CA THR A 263 22.23 -6.07 11.81
C THR A 263 22.87 -5.98 13.20
N LYS A 264 24.15 -6.37 13.29
CA LYS A 264 25.01 -6.10 14.45
C LYS A 264 25.13 -4.61 14.73
#